data_AF-A0A7J9FIX7-F1
#
_entry.id   AF-A0A7J9FIX7-F1
#
_cell.length_a   1.000
_cell.length_b   1.000
_cell.length_c   1.000
_cell.angle_alpha   90.00
_cell.angle_beta   90.00
_cell.angle_gamma   90.00
#
_symmetry.space_group_name_H-M   'P 1'
#
loop_
_entity.id
_entity.type
_entity.pdbx_description
1 polymer ?
#
loop_
_entity_poly.entity_id
_entity_poly.type
_entity_poly.pdbx_seq_one_letter_code
_entity_poly.pdbx_strand_id
1 'polypeptide(L)'
;MDTDLHQIIRSNQPLTDDHCRVAGTIVDYAVLLLQYFLYQILRGLKYVHSANVLHRDLKPSNLFLNANCDLKIGDFGLARTTSETDFMTEYVVTRWYRAPELLLNCSEYTAAIDIWSVGCILGEIMSRQPLFPGKDYVHQLRLITETEHSFSS
;
A
#
# COMPACT_ATOMS: atom_id res chain seq x y z
N MET A 1 -3.64 -18.69 4.39
CA MET A 1 -3.26 -17.43 3.74
C MET A 1 -2.73 -17.87 2.42
N ASP A 2 -3.55 -17.69 1.41
CA ASP A 2 -3.54 -18.55 0.22
C ASP A 2 -2.96 -17.80 -0.98
N THR A 3 -2.90 -16.47 -0.88
CA THR A 3 -2.30 -15.56 -1.86
C THR A 3 -1.94 -14.22 -1.21
N ASP A 4 -1.31 -13.33 -1.97
CA ASP A 4 -1.05 -11.94 -1.62
C ASP A 4 -1.76 -10.98 -2.61
N LEU A 5 -1.86 -9.71 -2.25
CA LEU A 5 -2.53 -8.71 -3.07
C LEU A 5 -1.81 -8.47 -4.41
N HIS A 6 -0.48 -8.65 -4.46
CA HIS A 6 0.31 -8.49 -5.69
C HIS A 6 -0.13 -9.48 -6.78
N GLN A 7 -0.36 -10.75 -6.40
CA GLN A 7 -0.86 -11.78 -7.32
C GLN A 7 -2.28 -11.48 -7.80
N ILE A 8 -3.15 -10.97 -6.92
CA ILE A 8 -4.52 -10.61 -7.28
C ILE A 8 -4.56 -9.45 -8.29
N ILE A 9 -3.79 -8.39 -8.05
CA ILE A 9 -3.69 -7.23 -8.96
C ILE A 9 -3.22 -7.66 -10.35
N ARG A 10 -2.26 -8.59 -10.44
CA ARG A 10 -1.70 -9.06 -11.71
C ARG A 10 -2.49 -10.18 -12.39
N SER A 11 -3.45 -10.77 -11.70
CA SER A 11 -4.28 -11.82 -12.29
C SER A 11 -5.17 -11.26 -13.41
N ASN A 12 -5.24 -11.97 -14.53
CA ASN A 12 -6.19 -11.70 -15.63
C ASN A 12 -7.63 -12.10 -15.27
N GLN A 13 -7.84 -12.67 -14.08
CA GLN A 13 -9.19 -12.93 -13.59
C GLN A 13 -9.86 -11.58 -13.34
N PRO A 14 -11.03 -11.32 -13.96
CA PRO A 14 -11.87 -10.24 -13.50
C PRO A 14 -12.12 -10.49 -12.00
N LEU A 15 -12.18 -9.43 -11.20
CA LEU A 15 -12.63 -9.54 -9.81
C LEU A 15 -14.13 -9.87 -9.88
N THR A 16 -14.45 -11.14 -10.14
CA THR A 16 -15.79 -11.58 -10.53
C THR A 16 -16.71 -11.72 -9.33
N ASP A 17 -17.94 -11.24 -9.54
CA ASP A 17 -19.26 -11.35 -8.89
C ASP A 17 -19.55 -12.40 -7.78
N ASP A 18 -18.66 -13.33 -7.43
CA ASP A 18 -19.01 -14.49 -6.61
C ASP A 18 -19.15 -14.23 -5.09
N HIS A 19 -19.04 -12.97 -4.63
CA HIS A 19 -19.07 -12.69 -3.18
C HIS A 19 -20.13 -11.74 -2.61
N CYS A 20 -21.12 -11.21 -3.34
CA CYS A 20 -22.30 -10.63 -2.67
C CYS A 20 -23.47 -10.40 -3.63
N ARG A 21 -24.35 -11.39 -3.77
CA ARG A 21 -25.69 -11.17 -4.35
C ARG A 21 -26.58 -10.51 -3.28
N VAL A 22 -26.44 -9.20 -3.07
CA VAL A 22 -27.44 -8.43 -2.31
C VAL A 22 -27.70 -7.10 -3.01
N ALA A 23 -28.96 -6.94 -3.44
CA ALA A 23 -29.62 -5.69 -3.82
C ALA A 23 -29.14 -4.98 -5.10
N GLY A 24 -29.67 -5.42 -6.25
CA GLY A 24 -30.46 -4.59 -7.20
C GLY A 24 -29.90 -3.30 -7.82
N THR A 25 -28.68 -2.88 -7.51
CA THR A 25 -28.03 -1.68 -8.05
C THR A 25 -26.71 -2.07 -8.70
N ILE A 26 -26.45 -1.58 -9.91
CA ILE A 26 -25.15 -1.70 -10.59
C ILE A 26 -24.18 -0.77 -9.84
N VAL A 27 -23.62 -1.28 -8.74
CA VAL A 27 -22.42 -0.73 -8.13
C VAL A 27 -21.31 -1.62 -8.64
N ASP A 28 -20.32 -1.07 -9.34
CA ASP A 28 -19.20 -1.85 -9.87
C ASP A 28 -18.57 -2.65 -8.72
N TYR A 29 -18.71 -3.99 -8.71
CA TYR A 29 -18.24 -4.85 -7.62
C TYR A 29 -16.74 -4.67 -7.33
N ALA A 30 -15.97 -4.25 -8.34
CA ALA A 30 -14.58 -3.85 -8.20
C ALA A 30 -14.38 -2.68 -7.22
N VAL A 31 -15.28 -1.69 -7.23
CA VAL A 31 -15.25 -0.53 -6.31
C VAL A 31 -15.56 -0.97 -4.89
N LEU A 32 -16.55 -1.85 -4.70
CA LEU A 32 -16.89 -2.40 -3.39
C LEU A 32 -15.74 -3.22 -2.80
N LEU A 33 -15.10 -4.06 -3.62
CA LEU A 33 -13.96 -4.87 -3.19
C LEU A 33 -12.73 -4.00 -2.85
N LEU A 34 -12.51 -2.94 -3.62
CA LEU A 34 -11.46 -1.95 -3.33
C LEU A 34 -11.72 -1.21 -2.01
N GLN A 35 -12.97 -0.78 -1.77
CA GLN A 35 -13.37 -0.20 -0.48
C GLN A 35 -13.18 -1.21 0.67
N TYR A 36 -13.47 -2.49 0.43
CA TYR A 36 -13.30 -3.56 1.41
C TYR A 36 -11.83 -3.80 1.77
N PHE A 37 -10.93 -3.87 0.78
CA PHE A 37 -9.49 -3.98 1.05
C PHE A 37 -8.95 -2.73 1.73
N LEU A 38 -9.30 -1.54 1.26
CA LEU A 38 -8.88 -0.28 1.87
C LEU A 38 -9.31 -0.20 3.34
N TYR A 39 -10.56 -0.57 3.64
CA TYR A 39 -11.06 -0.63 5.01
C TYR A 39 -10.24 -1.57 5.88
N GLN A 40 -9.95 -2.79 5.42
CA GLN A 40 -9.19 -3.77 6.19
C GLN A 40 -7.73 -3.33 6.43
N ILE A 41 -7.08 -2.75 5.42
CA ILE A 41 -5.71 -2.21 5.55
C ILE A 41 -5.68 -1.08 6.58
N LEU A 42 -6.59 -0.10 6.47
CA LEU A 42 -6.66 1.04 7.39
C LEU A 42 -7.03 0.61 8.82
N ARG A 43 -7.90 -0.40 8.96
CA ARG A 43 -8.26 -0.97 10.27
C ARG A 43 -7.06 -1.67 10.91
N GLY A 44 -6.30 -2.44 10.14
CA GLY A 44 -5.06 -3.07 10.61
C GLY A 44 -4.00 -2.05 11.01
N LEU A 45 -3.78 -1.02 10.17
CA LEU A 45 -2.86 0.07 10.47
C LEU A 45 -3.26 0.85 11.71
N LYS A 46 -4.55 1.16 11.91
CA LYS A 46 -5.03 1.82 13.13
C LYS A 46 -4.61 1.06 14.38
N TYR A 47 -4.67 -0.28 14.35
CA TYR A 47 -4.21 -1.10 15.47
C TYR A 47 -2.68 -1.02 15.65
N VAL A 48 -1.91 -1.18 14.58
CA VAL A 48 -0.43 -1.09 14.61
C VAL A 48 0.03 0.28 15.13
N HIS A 49 -0.53 1.36 14.60
CA HIS A 49 -0.22 2.74 15.00
C HIS A 49 -0.67 3.05 16.43
N SER A 50 -1.74 2.44 16.93
CA SER A 50 -2.14 2.58 18.34
C SER A 50 -1.13 1.99 19.32
N ALA A 51 -0.30 1.05 18.86
CA ALA A 51 0.84 0.52 19.60
C ALA A 51 2.13 1.34 19.38
N ASN A 52 2.03 2.51 18.74
CA ASN A 52 3.16 3.39 18.42
C ASN A 52 4.23 2.76 17.51
N VAL A 53 3.82 1.76 16.71
CA VAL A 53 4.64 1.06 15.73
C VAL A 53 4.34 1.60 14.33
N LEU A 54 5.38 1.77 13.52
CA LEU A 54 5.31 2.09 12.09
C LEU A 54 5.67 0.85 11.29
N HIS A 55 4.95 0.55 10.21
CA HIS A 55 5.22 -0.65 9.39
C HIS A 55 6.40 -0.43 8.43
N ARG A 56 6.47 0.73 7.75
CA ARG A 56 7.60 1.19 6.90
C ARG A 56 7.88 0.40 5.60
N ASP A 57 7.20 -0.71 5.39
CA ASP A 57 7.38 -1.58 4.21
C ASP A 57 6.04 -2.15 3.72
N LEU A 58 5.00 -1.30 3.75
CA LEU A 58 3.72 -1.67 3.16
C LEU A 58 3.84 -1.73 1.63
N LYS A 59 3.50 -2.89 1.08
CA LYS A 59 3.46 -3.19 -0.35
C LYS A 59 2.48 -4.35 -0.60
N PRO A 60 1.97 -4.54 -1.83
CA PRO A 60 0.98 -5.56 -2.11
C PRO A 60 1.40 -6.98 -1.72
N SER A 61 2.70 -7.32 -1.83
CA SER A 61 3.22 -8.64 -1.43
C SER A 61 3.23 -8.87 0.09
N ASN A 62 3.08 -7.82 0.90
CA ASN A 62 3.03 -7.88 2.37
C ASN A 62 1.57 -7.84 2.88
N LEU A 63 0.60 -7.83 1.97
CA LEU A 63 -0.83 -7.88 2.25
C LEU A 63 -1.36 -9.25 1.83
N PHE A 64 -1.53 -10.13 2.82
CA PHE A 64 -1.95 -11.50 2.60
C PHE A 64 -3.47 -11.61 2.59
N LEU A 65 -3.98 -12.48 1.72
CA LEU A 65 -5.41 -12.73 1.53
C LEU A 65 -5.75 -14.21 1.68
N ASN A 66 -6.94 -14.49 2.21
CA ASN A 66 -7.56 -15.82 2.14
C ASN A 66 -8.67 -15.86 1.07
N ALA A 67 -9.25 -17.04 0.85
CA ALA A 67 -10.36 -17.23 -0.09
C ALA A 67 -11.60 -16.33 0.19
N ASN A 68 -11.79 -15.87 1.43
CA ASN A 68 -12.90 -15.01 1.82
C ASN A 68 -12.59 -13.50 1.66
N CYS A 69 -11.46 -13.16 1.02
CA CYS A 69 -10.96 -11.78 0.92
C CYS A 69 -10.64 -11.12 2.27
N ASP A 70 -10.40 -11.91 3.33
CA ASP A 70 -9.89 -11.37 4.59
C ASP A 70 -8.41 -11.03 4.44
N LEU A 71 -8.07 -9.79 4.73
CA LEU A 71 -6.73 -9.24 4.60
C LEU A 71 -6.01 -9.25 5.95
N LYS A 72 -4.73 -9.65 5.94
CA LYS A 72 -3.82 -9.39 7.05
C LYS A 72 -2.52 -8.75 6.57
N ILE A 73 -2.08 -7.77 7.35
CA ILE A 73 -0.79 -7.12 7.20
C ILE A 73 0.28 -8.04 7.78
N GLY A 74 1.35 -8.29 7.05
CA GLY A 74 2.49 -9.07 7.52
C GLY A 74 3.82 -8.45 7.12
N ASP A 75 4.91 -9.14 7.46
CA ASP A 75 6.30 -8.67 7.28
C ASP A 75 6.61 -7.36 8.03
N PHE A 76 6.73 -7.49 9.35
CA PHE A 76 7.16 -6.41 10.25
C PHE A 76 8.69 -6.34 10.40
N GLY A 77 9.46 -6.93 9.47
CA GLY A 77 10.93 -6.97 9.57
C GLY A 77 11.60 -5.60 9.56
N LEU A 78 10.92 -4.59 9.02
CA LEU A 78 11.35 -3.18 9.01
C LEU A 78 10.52 -2.29 9.95
N ALA A 79 9.63 -2.87 10.75
CA ALA A 79 8.77 -2.12 11.64
C ALA A 79 9.56 -1.54 12.83
N ARG A 80 9.20 -0.33 13.25
CA ARG A 80 9.89 0.40 14.32
C ARG A 80 8.93 1.21 15.18
N THR A 81 9.31 1.44 16.43
CA THR A 81 8.62 2.39 17.30
C THR A 81 8.95 3.81 16.85
N THR A 82 8.01 4.76 16.95
CA THR A 82 8.23 6.17 16.55
C THR A 82 9.39 6.88 17.28
N SER A 83 9.90 6.31 18.37
CA SER A 83 11.03 6.83 19.15
C SER A 83 12.41 6.40 18.66
N GLU A 84 12.51 5.47 17.71
CA GLU A 84 13.79 4.95 17.21
C GLU A 84 14.23 5.69 15.93
N THR A 85 15.13 6.66 16.07
CA THR A 85 15.68 7.47 14.96
C THR A 85 16.93 6.85 14.32
N ASP A 86 17.05 5.52 14.30
CA ASP A 86 18.26 4.88 13.77
C ASP A 86 18.25 4.85 12.23
N PHE A 87 19.29 5.49 11.68
CA PHE A 87 19.65 5.46 10.27
C PHE A 87 19.92 4.03 9.82
N MET A 88 19.22 3.55 8.79
CA MET A 88 19.49 2.24 8.20
C MET A 88 19.80 2.36 6.71
N THR A 89 20.80 1.58 6.31
CA THR A 89 21.45 1.51 4.99
C THR A 89 20.48 1.31 3.82
N GLU A 90 20.72 2.08 2.77
CA GLU A 90 19.86 2.32 1.62
C GLU A 90 19.78 1.17 0.60
N TYR A 91 20.39 0.01 0.83
CA TYR A 91 20.67 -0.93 -0.26
C TYR A 91 19.71 -2.14 -0.29
N VAL A 92 18.98 -2.23 -1.41
CA VAL A 92 18.31 -3.42 -1.97
C VAL A 92 16.90 -3.77 -1.45
N VAL A 93 15.95 -2.82 -1.45
CA VAL A 93 14.50 -3.15 -1.35
C VAL A 93 13.69 -2.28 -2.32
N THR A 94 12.56 -2.80 -2.81
CA THR A 94 11.58 -2.08 -3.65
C THR A 94 11.13 -0.78 -2.97
N ARG A 95 11.29 0.37 -3.64
CA ARG A 95 11.01 1.71 -3.09
C ARG A 95 9.65 2.29 -3.50
N TRP A 96 8.90 1.59 -4.35
CA TRP A 96 7.73 2.12 -5.07
C TRP A 96 6.61 2.66 -4.17
N TYR A 97 6.52 2.16 -2.93
CA TYR A 97 5.49 2.52 -1.96
C TYR A 97 6.03 3.39 -0.81
N ARG A 98 7.30 3.79 -0.85
CA ARG A 98 7.90 4.61 0.21
C ARG A 98 7.52 6.07 0.04
N ALA A 99 7.18 6.70 1.16
CA ALA A 99 6.91 8.13 1.23
C ALA A 99 8.17 8.96 0.91
N PRO A 100 8.02 10.16 0.32
CA PRO A 100 9.15 11.01 -0.05
C PRO A 100 10.03 11.38 1.14
N GLU A 101 9.48 11.63 2.32
CA GLU A 101 10.22 11.92 3.55
C GLU A 101 11.05 10.71 4.04
N LEU A 102 10.56 9.49 3.79
CA LEU A 102 11.29 8.26 4.09
C LEU A 102 12.42 8.01 3.08
N LEU A 103 12.24 8.43 1.82
CA LEU A 103 13.28 8.42 0.79
C LEU A 103 14.36 9.46 1.11
N LEU A 104 13.96 10.70 1.39
CA LEU A 104 14.85 11.80 1.75
C LEU A 104 15.57 11.64 3.09
N ASN A 105 15.29 10.54 3.79
CA ASN A 105 15.93 10.18 5.06
C ASN A 105 15.75 11.28 6.11
N CYS A 106 14.57 11.92 6.11
CA CYS A 106 14.19 12.92 7.09
C CYS A 106 14.26 12.30 8.49
N SER A 107 14.80 13.06 9.45
CA SER A 107 14.89 12.61 10.85
C SER A 107 13.52 12.48 11.52
N GLU A 108 12.54 13.21 11.01
CA GLU A 108 11.18 13.25 11.53
C GLU A 108 10.21 12.73 10.46
N TYR A 109 9.58 11.60 10.76
CA TYR A 109 8.49 11.04 9.98
C TYR A 109 7.46 10.42 10.92
N THR A 110 6.22 10.28 10.46
CA THR A 110 5.09 9.86 11.28
C THR A 110 4.39 8.64 10.69
N ALA A 111 3.30 8.19 11.32
CA ALA A 111 2.36 7.22 10.75
C ALA A 111 1.88 7.56 9.32
N ALA A 112 2.00 8.82 8.89
CA ALA A 112 1.67 9.25 7.53
C ALA A 112 2.46 8.51 6.43
N ILE A 113 3.67 8.01 6.71
CA ILE A 113 4.45 7.24 5.71
C ILE A 113 3.75 5.94 5.31
N ASP A 114 3.07 5.28 6.26
CA ASP A 114 2.32 4.06 5.99
C ASP A 114 1.05 4.40 5.20
N ILE A 115 0.44 5.56 5.48
CA ILE A 115 -0.73 6.06 4.74
C ILE A 115 -0.36 6.39 3.28
N TRP A 116 0.83 6.94 3.04
CA TRP A 116 1.37 7.12 1.69
C TRP A 116 1.46 5.80 0.94
N SER A 117 2.00 4.76 1.58
CA SER A 117 2.09 3.42 0.99
C SER A 117 0.70 2.88 0.63
N VAL A 118 -0.31 3.08 1.49
CA VAL A 118 -1.70 2.69 1.19
C VAL A 118 -2.23 3.42 -0.05
N GLY A 119 -1.94 4.72 -0.19
CA GLY A 119 -2.32 5.50 -1.39
C GLY A 119 -1.71 4.93 -2.67
N CYS A 120 -0.42 4.57 -2.63
CA CYS A 120 0.26 3.94 -3.76
C CYS A 120 -0.35 2.58 -4.12
N ILE A 121 -0.67 1.74 -3.11
CA ILE A 121 -1.33 0.44 -3.29
C ILE A 121 -2.71 0.62 -3.91
N LEU A 122 -3.50 1.59 -3.42
CA LEU A 122 -4.81 1.90 -3.96
C LEU A 122 -4.74 2.31 -5.43
N GLY A 123 -3.81 3.21 -5.77
CA GLY A 123 -3.56 3.61 -7.16
C GLY A 123 -3.21 2.43 -8.05
N GLU A 124 -2.38 1.50 -7.56
CA GLU A 124 -2.00 0.29 -8.30
C GLU A 124 -3.17 -0.70 -8.49
N ILE A 125 -4.06 -0.87 -7.51
CA ILE A 125 -5.26 -1.69 -7.67
C ILE A 125 -6.15 -1.09 -8.79
N MET A 126 -6.31 0.23 -8.81
CA MET A 126 -7.17 0.93 -9.78
C MET A 126 -6.60 0.90 -11.20
N SER A 127 -5.30 1.14 -11.36
CA SER A 127 -4.64 1.21 -12.67
C SER A 127 -4.11 -0.15 -13.16
N ARG A 128 -4.10 -1.16 -12.30
CA ARG A 128 -3.43 -2.46 -12.50
C ARG A 128 -1.93 -2.34 -12.79
N GLN A 129 -1.32 -1.19 -12.48
CA GLN A 129 0.10 -0.89 -12.69
C GLN A 129 0.66 -0.13 -11.48
N PRO A 130 1.90 -0.39 -11.05
CA PRO A 130 2.50 0.36 -9.94
C PRO A 130 2.45 1.87 -10.20
N LEU A 131 2.05 2.65 -9.20
CA LEU A 131 1.87 4.09 -9.35
C LEU A 131 3.19 4.80 -9.63
N PHE A 132 4.26 4.40 -8.93
CA PHE A 132 5.60 4.98 -9.07
C PHE A 132 6.66 3.88 -9.20
N PRO A 133 6.87 3.30 -10.41
CA PRO A 133 7.84 2.23 -10.63
C PRO A 133 9.27 2.79 -10.82
N GLY A 134 9.80 3.47 -9.80
CA GLY A 134 11.15 4.02 -9.83
C GLY A 134 12.21 2.92 -10.01
N LYS A 135 13.22 3.21 -10.82
CA LYS A 135 14.33 2.29 -11.14
C LYS A 135 15.47 2.40 -10.13
N ASP A 136 15.63 3.61 -9.61
CA ASP A 136 16.60 4.01 -8.61
C ASP A 136 15.99 5.13 -7.76
N TYR A 137 16.75 5.56 -6.77
CA TYR A 137 16.35 6.60 -5.82
C TYR A 137 15.92 7.91 -6.49
N VAL A 138 16.72 8.39 -7.44
CA VAL A 138 16.50 9.67 -8.13
C VAL A 138 15.28 9.57 -9.04
N HIS A 139 15.16 8.46 -9.77
CA HIS A 139 14.01 8.20 -10.62
C HIS A 139 12.71 8.10 -9.81
N GLN A 140 12.73 7.46 -8.63
CA GLN A 140 11.57 7.37 -7.75
C GLN A 140 11.08 8.77 -7.32
N LEU A 141 11.97 9.62 -6.81
CA LEU A 141 11.62 10.97 -6.38
C LEU A 141 11.06 11.81 -7.54
N ARG A 142 11.67 11.69 -8.73
CA ARG A 142 11.21 12.38 -9.93
C ARG A 142 9.77 12.02 -10.29
N LEU A 143 9.43 10.72 -10.29
CA LEU A 143 8.08 10.24 -10.58
C LEU A 143 7.04 10.80 -9.60
N ILE A 144 7.41 10.87 -8.31
CA ILE A 144 6.55 11.41 -7.26
C ILE A 144 6.26 12.90 -7.55
N THR A 145 7.30 13.71 -7.79
CA THR A 145 7.15 15.16 -7.99
C THR A 145 6.45 15.53 -9.30
N GLU A 146 6.69 14.82 -10.40
CA GLU A 146 6.07 15.10 -11.71
C GLU A 146 4.55 14.86 -11.68
N THR A 147 4.12 13.91 -10.84
CA THR A 147 2.70 13.55 -10.70
C THR A 147 1.91 14.62 -9.94
N GLU A 148 2.49 15.24 -8.90
CA GLU A 148 1.83 16.32 -8.16
C GLU A 148 1.50 17.54 -9.03
N HIS A 149 2.38 17.87 -9.98
CA HIS A 149 2.14 18.96 -10.93
C HIS A 149 0.99 18.68 -11.90
N SER A 150 0.77 17.40 -12.23
CA SER A 150 -0.30 16.97 -13.15
C SER A 150 -1.69 17.02 -12.51
N PHE A 151 -1.79 16.88 -11.18
CA PHE A 151 -3.05 16.98 -10.43
C PHE A 151 -3.37 18.40 -9.94
N SER A 152 -2.39 19.31 -9.98
CA SER A 152 -2.53 20.72 -9.59
C SER A 152 -2.87 21.65 -10.77
N SER A 153 -3.07 21.07 -11.96
CA SER A 153 -3.39 21.76 -13.23
C SER A 153 -4.81 21.42 -13.67
#